data_AF-A0A950PGC5-F1
#
_entry.id   AF-A0A950PGC5-F1
#
_cell.length_a   1.000
_cell.length_b   1.000
_cell.length_c   1.000
_cell.angle_alpha   90.00
_cell.angle_beta   90.00
_cell.angle_gamma   90.00
#
_symmetry.space_group_name_H-M   'P 1'
#
loop_
_entity.id
_entity.type
_entity.pdbx_description
1 polymer ?
#
loop_
_entity_poly.entity_id
_entity_poly.type
_entity_poly.pdbx_seq_one_letter_code
_entity_poly.pdbx_strand_id
1 'polypeptide(L)'
;MIHHLSIAARDPQKAAGVLAELMGGKAVPFPPNPGSFFALQLDEHGSGVEVYPTGTELEPNGSTGGSFVKHDRGRGYGSTHFALSVSTDAKKVTEIAKRAGWQYFDCNRGPFHVIEVWVENETMVEILPPEYAAEYLAFTRPDKVLAAMAGAATQGGRHAR
;
A
#
# COMPACT_ATOMS: atom_id res chain seq x y z
N MET A 1 4.34 -0.67 13.94
CA MET A 1 5.18 0.07 12.98
C MET A 1 5.56 -0.90 11.87
N ILE A 2 5.24 -0.57 10.62
CA ILE A 2 5.70 -1.29 9.42
C ILE A 2 6.51 -0.25 8.64
N HIS A 3 7.79 -0.52 8.39
CA HIS A 3 8.66 0.45 7.70
C HIS A 3 8.45 0.42 6.19
N HIS A 4 8.29 -0.77 5.62
CA HIS A 4 7.97 -0.90 4.21
C HIS A 4 7.26 -2.22 3.94
N LEU A 5 6.79 -2.32 2.71
CA LEU A 5 6.31 -3.55 2.10
C LEU A 5 6.70 -3.53 0.62
N SER A 6 6.55 -4.68 -0.03
CA SER A 6 6.88 -4.81 -1.45
C SER A 6 5.65 -5.22 -2.26
N ILE A 7 5.50 -4.60 -3.43
CA ILE A 7 4.51 -4.98 -4.44
C ILE A 7 5.21 -5.25 -5.77
N ALA A 8 4.45 -5.73 -6.74
CA ALA A 8 4.93 -5.92 -8.11
C ALA A 8 4.12 -5.06 -9.08
N ALA A 9 4.77 -4.56 -10.13
CA ALA A 9 4.16 -3.75 -11.20
C ALA A 9 4.77 -4.12 -12.56
N ARG A 10 4.00 -3.91 -13.64
CA ARG A 10 4.49 -4.07 -15.03
C ARG A 10 5.53 -3.01 -15.37
N ASP A 11 5.33 -1.78 -14.88
CA ASP A 11 6.28 -0.67 -14.98
C ASP A 11 6.68 -0.20 -13.57
N PRO A 12 7.68 -0.85 -12.94
CA PRO A 12 8.09 -0.52 -11.58
C PRO A 12 8.56 0.93 -11.42
N GLN A 13 9.22 1.49 -12.43
CA GLN A 13 9.70 2.86 -12.39
C GLN A 13 8.53 3.85 -12.32
N LYS A 14 7.56 3.70 -13.24
CA LYS A 14 6.37 4.54 -13.25
C LYS A 14 5.55 4.35 -11.97
N ALA A 15 5.32 3.11 -11.56
CA ALA A 15 4.51 2.81 -10.38
C ALA A 15 5.14 3.38 -9.10
N ALA A 16 6.43 3.18 -8.88
CA ALA A 16 7.15 3.78 -7.75
C ALA A 16 7.15 5.30 -7.82
N GLY A 17 7.31 5.90 -9.01
CA GLY A 17 7.26 7.34 -9.20
C GLY A 17 5.91 7.94 -8.80
N VAL A 18 4.81 7.32 -9.20
CA VAL A 18 3.44 7.75 -8.83
C VAL A 18 3.20 7.57 -7.33
N LEU A 19 3.62 6.44 -6.75
CA LEU A 19 3.53 6.22 -5.30
C LEU A 19 4.33 7.27 -4.52
N ALA A 20 5.56 7.56 -4.94
CA ALA A 20 6.38 8.60 -4.32
C ALA A 20 5.71 9.98 -4.42
N GLU A 21 5.06 10.31 -5.54
CA GLU A 21 4.30 11.56 -5.66
C GLU A 21 3.11 11.59 -4.67
N LEU A 22 2.36 10.49 -4.55
CA LEU A 22 1.28 10.36 -3.56
C LEU A 22 1.81 10.54 -2.13
N MET A 23 2.99 10.00 -1.84
CA MET A 23 3.64 10.07 -0.52
C MET A 23 4.22 11.46 -0.22
N GLY A 24 4.42 12.33 -1.22
CA GLY A 24 5.17 13.57 -1.08
C GLY A 24 6.69 13.37 -1.02
N GLY A 25 7.17 12.20 -1.47
CA GLY A 25 8.55 11.75 -1.32
C GLY A 25 9.27 11.52 -2.66
N LYS A 26 10.11 10.48 -2.74
CA LYS A 26 10.95 10.19 -3.93
C LYS A 26 11.01 8.70 -4.25
N ALA A 27 11.05 8.40 -5.55
CA ALA A 27 11.36 7.07 -6.04
C ALA A 27 12.85 6.97 -6.41
N VAL A 28 13.51 5.90 -6.01
CA VAL A 28 14.92 5.62 -6.35
C VAL A 28 15.04 4.20 -6.90
N PRO A 29 16.04 3.90 -7.76
CA PRO A 29 16.33 2.52 -8.13
C PRO A 29 16.61 1.66 -6.89
N PHE A 30 16.24 0.38 -6.95
CA PHE A 30 16.50 -0.60 -5.89
C PHE A 30 17.48 -1.67 -6.39
N PRO A 31 18.81 -1.47 -6.21
CA PRO A 31 19.83 -2.36 -6.75
C PRO A 31 19.73 -3.85 -6.34
N PRO A 32 19.24 -4.23 -5.14
CA PRO A 32 19.15 -5.64 -4.76
C PRO A 32 18.31 -6.50 -5.71
N ASN A 33 17.33 -5.92 -6.42
CA ASN A 33 16.56 -6.58 -7.46
C ASN A 33 16.50 -5.72 -8.73
N PRO A 34 17.37 -5.95 -9.74
CA PRO A 34 17.45 -5.12 -10.95
C PRO A 34 16.09 -4.89 -11.62
N GLY A 35 15.83 -3.64 -12.04
CA GLY A 35 14.54 -3.21 -12.59
C GLY A 35 13.49 -2.84 -11.54
N SER A 36 13.82 -2.96 -10.25
CA SER A 36 12.96 -2.50 -9.14
C SER A 36 13.26 -1.07 -8.73
N PHE A 37 12.27 -0.46 -8.10
CA PHE A 37 12.35 0.89 -7.55
C PHE A 37 11.79 0.90 -6.13
N PHE A 38 12.24 1.86 -5.32
CA PHE A 38 11.77 2.07 -3.97
C PHE A 38 11.13 3.46 -3.87
N ALA A 39 9.82 3.50 -3.64
CA ALA A 39 9.10 4.73 -3.31
C ALA A 39 9.26 5.01 -1.82
N LEU A 40 9.90 6.11 -1.48
CA LEU A 40 10.22 6.52 -0.11
C LEU A 40 9.41 7.75 0.26
N GLN A 41 8.77 7.73 1.43
CA GLN A 41 8.07 8.90 1.97
C GLN A 41 9.05 9.97 2.43
N LEU A 42 10.23 9.55 2.92
CA LEU A 42 11.21 10.40 3.60
C LEU A 42 10.64 11.05 4.88
N ASP A 43 9.77 10.32 5.59
CA ASP A 43 9.26 10.69 6.91
C ASP A 43 10.19 10.20 8.03
N GLU A 44 9.82 10.50 9.28
CA GLU A 44 10.55 10.07 10.48
C GLU A 44 10.45 8.56 10.77
N HIS A 45 9.57 7.85 10.08
CA HIS A 45 9.35 6.41 10.26
C HIS A 45 10.10 5.56 9.23
N GLY A 46 10.64 6.18 8.17
CA GLY A 46 11.27 5.49 7.06
C GLY A 46 10.27 4.73 6.19
N SER A 47 9.03 5.25 6.09
CA SER A 47 7.94 4.60 5.35
C SER A 47 8.26 4.47 3.86
N GLY A 48 8.00 3.29 3.28
CA GLY A 48 8.24 3.06 1.86
C GLY A 48 7.50 1.89 1.23
N VAL A 49 7.51 1.86 -0.10
CA VAL A 49 6.99 0.76 -0.92
C VAL A 49 8.03 0.36 -1.95
N GLU A 50 8.56 -0.85 -1.83
CA GLU A 50 9.39 -1.44 -2.87
C GLU A 50 8.49 -1.95 -4.00
N VAL A 51 8.85 -1.66 -5.24
CA VAL A 51 8.09 -2.03 -6.43
C VAL A 51 8.98 -2.86 -7.34
N TYR A 52 8.62 -4.14 -7.48
CA TYR A 52 9.36 -5.11 -8.27
C TYR A 52 8.73 -5.34 -9.64
N PRO A 53 9.50 -5.80 -10.64
CA PRO A 53 8.95 -6.29 -11.89
C PRO A 53 7.93 -7.44 -11.69
N THR A 54 6.74 -7.36 -12.29
CA THR A 54 5.70 -8.41 -12.26
C THR A 54 6.24 -9.84 -12.43
N GLY A 55 5.96 -10.73 -11.48
CA GLY A 55 6.48 -12.10 -11.48
C GLY A 55 7.74 -12.29 -10.64
N THR A 56 8.28 -11.23 -10.03
CA THR A 56 9.32 -11.36 -8.98
C THR A 56 8.70 -11.89 -7.69
N GLU A 57 9.36 -12.89 -7.11
CA GLU A 57 9.07 -13.51 -5.82
C GLU A 57 10.30 -13.45 -4.90
N LEU A 58 10.05 -13.56 -3.60
CA LEU A 58 11.08 -13.80 -2.59
C LEU A 58 11.03 -15.27 -2.16
N GLU A 59 12.14 -15.97 -2.34
CA GLU A 59 12.30 -17.37 -1.91
C GLU A 59 13.40 -17.49 -0.84
N PRO A 60 13.21 -18.36 0.18
CA PRO A 60 14.28 -18.68 1.12
C PRO A 60 15.51 -19.27 0.41
N ASN A 61 16.69 -18.73 0.68
CA ASN A 61 17.97 -19.12 0.09
C ASN A 61 18.99 -19.49 1.18
N GLY A 62 18.62 -20.47 2.00
CA GLY A 62 19.49 -21.03 3.04
C GLY A 62 20.08 -19.97 3.97
N SER A 63 21.40 -20.00 4.17
CA SER A 63 22.12 -19.06 5.04
C SER A 63 22.22 -17.64 4.49
N THR A 64 21.90 -17.41 3.22
CA THR A 64 21.94 -16.08 2.58
C THR A 64 20.70 -15.25 2.90
N GLY A 65 19.61 -15.90 3.34
CA GLY A 65 18.31 -15.23 3.58
C GLY A 65 17.41 -15.29 2.35
N GLY A 66 16.59 -14.25 2.11
CA GLY A 66 15.70 -14.19 0.95
C GLY A 66 16.45 -13.92 -0.36
N SER A 67 15.96 -14.50 -1.46
CA SER A 67 16.47 -14.25 -2.82
C SER A 67 15.33 -13.90 -3.78
N PHE A 68 15.63 -13.04 -4.76
CA PHE A 68 14.67 -12.67 -5.79
C PHE A 68 14.67 -13.69 -6.91
N VAL A 69 13.51 -14.28 -7.17
CA VAL A 69 13.30 -15.19 -8.30
C VAL A 69 12.28 -14.58 -9.24
N LYS A 70 12.56 -14.63 -10.55
CA LYS A 70 11.69 -14.08 -11.58
C LYS A 70 10.99 -15.21 -12.31
N HIS A 71 9.67 -15.21 -12.27
CA HIS A 71 8.83 -16.12 -13.03
C HIS A 71 8.13 -15.40 -14.18
N ASP A 72 7.91 -16.13 -15.28
CA ASP A 72 7.07 -15.68 -16.39
C ASP A 72 5.60 -15.93 -16.06
N ARG A 73 5.09 -15.16 -15.10
CA ARG A 73 3.68 -15.19 -14.70
C ARG A 73 3.13 -13.78 -14.67
N GLY A 74 1.92 -13.63 -15.21
CA GLY A 74 1.17 -12.40 -15.13
C GLY A 74 0.79 -12.05 -13.69
N ARG A 75 0.27 -10.83 -13.53
CA ARG A 75 -0.34 -10.37 -12.29
C ARG A 75 -1.86 -10.36 -12.45
N GLY A 76 -2.56 -10.37 -11.34
CA GLY A 76 -4.00 -10.18 -11.26
C GLY A 76 -4.38 -9.62 -9.89
N TYR A 77 -5.68 -9.61 -9.61
CA TYR A 77 -6.19 -9.24 -8.30
C TYR A 77 -5.69 -10.21 -7.22
N GLY A 78 -5.37 -9.67 -6.05
CA GLY A 78 -4.88 -10.45 -4.90
C GLY A 78 -5.52 -9.97 -3.60
N SER A 79 -5.38 -10.78 -2.55
CA SER A 79 -5.88 -10.45 -1.21
C SER A 79 -5.02 -9.39 -0.51
N THR A 80 -3.74 -9.30 -0.86
CA THR A 80 -2.81 -8.34 -0.27
C THR A 80 -3.10 -6.92 -0.74
N HIS A 81 -3.37 -6.04 0.22
CA HIS A 81 -3.50 -4.60 0.09
C HIS A 81 -3.03 -3.97 1.40
N PHE A 82 -2.83 -2.67 1.42
CA PHE A 82 -2.33 -1.96 2.60
C PHE A 82 -2.83 -0.52 2.64
N ALA A 83 -2.87 0.03 3.84
CA ALA A 83 -3.13 1.44 4.07
C ALA A 83 -1.83 2.22 4.22
N LEU A 84 -1.78 3.40 3.62
CA LEU A 84 -0.61 4.27 3.59
C LEU A 84 -1.01 5.71 3.91
N SER A 85 -0.60 6.19 5.09
CA SER A 85 -0.72 7.60 5.44
C SER A 85 0.26 8.45 4.64
N VAL A 86 -0.25 9.49 4.00
CA VAL A 86 0.55 10.40 3.16
C VAL A 86 0.37 11.85 3.60
N SER A 87 1.33 12.71 3.23
CA SER A 87 1.19 14.16 3.45
C SER A 87 0.32 14.87 2.40
N THR A 88 0.01 14.18 1.30
CA THR A 88 -0.75 14.72 0.16
C THR A 88 -2.25 14.77 0.48
N ASP A 89 -2.91 15.88 0.15
CA ASP A 89 -4.34 16.05 0.37
C ASP A 89 -5.21 15.18 -0.55
N ALA A 90 -6.46 14.91 -0.12
CA ALA A 90 -7.39 14.05 -0.84
C ALA A 90 -7.61 14.44 -2.31
N LYS A 91 -7.78 15.74 -2.59
CA LYS A 91 -8.01 16.21 -3.96
C LYS A 91 -6.80 15.89 -4.83
N LYS A 92 -5.59 16.19 -4.34
CA LYS A 92 -4.36 15.93 -5.07
C LYS A 92 -4.12 14.43 -5.29
N VAL A 93 -4.46 13.57 -4.32
CA VAL A 93 -4.41 12.11 -4.49
C VAL A 93 -5.24 11.67 -5.69
N THR A 94 -6.50 12.10 -5.80
CA THR A 94 -7.36 11.72 -6.93
C THR A 94 -6.84 12.25 -8.27
N GLU A 95 -6.26 13.46 -8.30
CA GLU A 95 -5.62 14.00 -9.50
C GLU A 95 -4.40 13.17 -9.93
N ILE A 96 -3.57 12.73 -8.97
CA ILE A 96 -2.41 11.88 -9.25
C ILE A 96 -2.86 10.54 -9.85
N ALA A 97 -3.82 9.86 -9.21
CA ALA A 97 -4.35 8.59 -9.70
C ALA A 97 -4.95 8.73 -11.10
N LYS A 98 -5.74 9.79 -11.34
CA LYS A 98 -6.31 10.09 -12.66
C LYS A 98 -5.25 10.30 -13.73
N ARG A 99 -4.19 11.08 -13.44
CA ARG A 99 -3.08 11.29 -14.39
C ARG A 99 -2.31 10.00 -14.67
N ALA A 100 -2.18 9.12 -13.69
CA ALA A 100 -1.54 7.82 -13.85
C ALA A 100 -2.36 6.84 -14.72
N GLY A 101 -3.66 7.13 -14.93
CA GLY A 101 -4.61 6.22 -15.58
C GLY A 101 -5.05 5.08 -14.67
N TRP A 102 -5.02 5.29 -13.36
CA TRP A 102 -5.37 4.30 -12.34
C TRP A 102 -6.78 4.54 -11.82
N GLN A 103 -7.50 3.44 -11.55
CA GLN A 103 -8.78 3.47 -10.87
C GLN A 103 -8.60 3.98 -9.45
N TYR A 104 -9.53 4.83 -9.01
CA TYR A 104 -9.57 5.30 -7.65
C TYR A 104 -11.01 5.47 -7.17
N PHE A 105 -11.22 5.29 -5.87
CA PHE A 105 -12.53 5.38 -5.23
C PHE A 105 -12.38 6.04 -3.86
N ASP A 106 -13.15 7.10 -3.63
CA ASP A 106 -13.27 7.73 -2.31
C ASP A 106 -14.32 6.96 -1.50
N CYS A 107 -13.89 6.31 -0.44
CA CYS A 107 -14.63 5.28 0.26
C CYS A 107 -14.81 5.64 1.73
N ASN A 108 -16.06 5.65 2.18
CA ASN A 108 -16.41 5.71 3.60
C ASN A 108 -16.55 4.27 4.16
N ARG A 109 -15.72 3.90 5.14
CA ARG A 109 -15.78 2.58 5.81
C ARG A 109 -16.69 2.56 7.04
N GLY A 110 -17.30 3.69 7.39
CA GLY A 110 -18.05 3.93 8.62
C GLY A 110 -17.21 4.76 9.60
N PRO A 111 -16.23 4.15 10.30
CA PRO A 111 -15.46 4.84 11.33
C PRO A 111 -14.29 5.69 10.78
N PHE A 112 -13.92 5.50 9.51
CA PHE A 112 -12.89 6.28 8.82
C PHE A 112 -13.11 6.21 7.30
N HIS A 113 -12.50 7.15 6.58
CA HIS A 113 -12.45 7.17 5.12
C HIS A 113 -11.11 6.66 4.60
N VAL A 114 -11.11 6.21 3.34
CA VAL A 114 -9.92 5.86 2.57
C VAL A 114 -10.10 6.31 1.13
N ILE A 115 -9.01 6.65 0.44
CA ILE A 115 -9.02 6.71 -1.03
C ILE A 115 -8.37 5.44 -1.54
N GLU A 116 -9.15 4.53 -2.09
CA GLU A 116 -8.60 3.38 -2.80
C GLU A 116 -7.90 3.87 -4.07
N VAL A 117 -6.63 3.53 -4.25
CA VAL A 117 -5.88 3.74 -5.49
C VAL A 117 -5.40 2.38 -5.98
N TRP A 118 -5.80 2.00 -7.19
CA TRP A 118 -5.44 0.72 -7.77
C TRP A 118 -4.20 0.86 -8.63
N VAL A 119 -3.03 0.58 -8.07
CA VAL A 119 -1.74 0.59 -8.78
C VAL A 119 -1.83 -0.33 -9.99
N GLU A 120 -1.66 0.27 -11.16
CA GLU A 120 -1.86 -0.37 -12.47
C GLU A 120 -3.19 -1.11 -12.62
N ASN A 121 -4.23 -0.69 -11.90
CA ASN A 121 -5.56 -1.28 -11.88
C ASN A 121 -5.64 -2.71 -11.31
N GLU A 122 -4.65 -3.14 -10.52
CA GLU A 122 -4.60 -4.52 -10.00
C GLU A 122 -4.24 -4.64 -8.51
N THR A 123 -3.46 -3.71 -7.95
CA THR A 123 -3.13 -3.71 -6.50
C THR A 123 -3.79 -2.53 -5.82
N MET A 124 -4.67 -2.79 -4.87
CA MET A 124 -5.28 -1.72 -4.08
C MET A 124 -4.29 -1.21 -3.01
N VAL A 125 -4.14 0.10 -2.96
CA VAL A 125 -3.52 0.83 -1.84
C VAL A 125 -4.57 1.78 -1.27
N GLU A 126 -4.85 1.67 0.02
CA GLU A 126 -5.72 2.61 0.73
C GLU A 126 -4.89 3.83 1.12
N ILE A 127 -4.97 4.89 0.32
CA ILE A 127 -4.27 6.14 0.62
C ILE A 127 -5.06 6.91 1.68
N LEU A 128 -4.37 7.30 2.75
CA LEU A 128 -4.91 8.08 3.84
C LEU A 128 -4.27 9.49 3.82
N PRO A 129 -4.91 10.47 3.17
CA PRO A 129 -4.60 11.89 3.38
C PRO A 129 -4.64 12.26 4.87
N PRO A 130 -4.04 13.40 5.29
CA PRO A 130 -3.92 13.77 6.70
C PRO A 130 -5.23 13.67 7.50
N GLU A 131 -6.34 14.11 6.92
CA GLU A 131 -7.68 14.02 7.50
C GLU A 131 -8.15 12.57 7.71
N TYR A 132 -7.93 11.68 6.74
CA TYR A 132 -8.34 10.28 6.80
C TYR A 132 -7.42 9.46 7.70
N ALA A 133 -6.12 9.80 7.72
CA ALA A 133 -5.17 9.23 8.65
C ALA A 133 -5.55 9.55 10.10
N ALA A 134 -6.01 10.78 10.37
CA ALA A 134 -6.49 11.17 11.70
C ALA A 134 -7.73 10.35 12.12
N GLU A 135 -8.69 10.13 11.22
CA GLU A 135 -9.85 9.26 11.47
C GLU A 135 -9.42 7.81 11.74
N TYR A 136 -8.55 7.26 10.90
CA TYR A 136 -8.02 5.91 11.05
C TYR A 136 -7.33 5.72 12.39
N LEU A 137 -6.47 6.66 12.80
CA LEU A 137 -5.80 6.63 14.10
C LEU A 137 -6.79 6.78 15.25
N ALA A 138 -7.78 7.67 15.13
CA ALA A 138 -8.81 7.85 16.14
C ALA A 138 -9.70 6.60 16.33
N PHE A 139 -9.90 5.82 15.27
CA PHE A 139 -10.57 4.51 15.28
C PHE A 139 -9.68 3.41 15.84
N THR A 140 -8.42 3.33 15.40
CA THR A 140 -7.48 2.25 15.75
C THR A 140 -6.78 2.42 17.10
N ARG A 141 -7.13 3.46 17.85
CA ARG A 141 -6.67 3.66 19.23
C ARG A 141 -6.85 2.41 20.09
N PRO A 142 -5.83 1.97 20.85
CA PRO A 142 -5.86 0.69 21.57
C PRO A 142 -7.07 0.52 22.49
N ASP A 143 -7.43 1.57 23.24
CA ASP A 143 -8.57 1.56 24.17
C ASP A 143 -9.90 1.31 23.45
N LYS A 144 -10.07 1.86 22.25
CA LYS A 144 -11.28 1.71 21.45
C LYS A 144 -11.33 0.38 20.72
N VAL A 145 -10.23 -0.03 20.08
CA VAL A 145 -10.18 -1.29 19.32
C VAL A 145 -10.37 -2.48 20.24
N LEU A 146 -9.67 -2.53 21.37
CA LEU A 146 -9.78 -3.66 22.30
C LEU A 146 -11.20 -3.75 22.90
N ALA A 147 -11.81 -2.61 23.23
CA ALA A 147 -13.20 -2.58 23.70
C ALA A 147 -14.18 -3.05 22.61
N ALA A 148 -14.03 -2.58 21.37
CA ALA A 148 -14.86 -2.97 20.25
C ALA A 148 -14.71 -4.48 19.90
N MET A 149 -13.48 -5.00 19.91
CA MET A 149 -13.21 -6.41 19.63
C MET A 149 -13.71 -7.34 20.74
N ALA A 150 -13.59 -6.94 22.02
CA ALA A 150 -14.19 -7.66 23.12
C ALA A 150 -15.74 -7.70 23.00
N GLY A 151 -16.35 -6.61 22.53
CA GLY A 151 -17.78 -6.53 22.24
C GLY A 151 -18.24 -7.27 20.97
N ALA A 152 -17.35 -7.48 19.98
CA ALA A 152 -17.66 -8.14 18.71
C ALA A 152 -17.47 -9.67 18.76
N ALA A 153 -16.52 -10.17 19.56
CA ALA A 153 -16.32 -11.60 19.79
C ALA A 153 -17.59 -12.30 20.36
N THR A 154 -18.51 -11.52 20.94
CA THR A 154 -19.79 -12.01 21.46
C THR A 154 -20.91 -12.07 20.40
N GLN A 155 -20.70 -11.57 19.18
CA GLN A 155 -21.76 -11.40 18.16
C GLN A 155 -21.62 -12.24 16.87
N GLY A 156 -20.56 -13.05 16.73
CA GLY A 156 -20.52 -14.13 15.74
C GLY A 156 -20.17 -13.73 14.31
N GLY A 157 -19.19 -14.43 13.74
CA GLY A 157 -18.73 -14.26 12.37
C GLY A 157 -19.80 -14.64 11.34
N ARG A 158 -20.04 -13.74 10.40
CA ARG A 158 -20.65 -14.05 9.11
C ARG A 158 -19.67 -13.61 8.02
N HIS A 159 -18.97 -14.56 7.44
CA HIS A 159 -18.44 -14.38 6.09
C HIS A 159 -19.29 -15.21 5.14
N ALA A 160 -19.89 -14.52 4.19
CA ALA A 160 -20.41 -15.09 2.96
C ALA A 160 -19.83 -14.28 1.81
N ARG A 161 -19.07 -14.95 0.94
CA ARG A 161 -19.30 -15.02 -0.50
C ARG A 161 -18.59 -16.26 -1.02
#